data_AF-A0A948D7R3-F1
#
_entry.id   AF-A0A948D7R3-F1
#
_cell.length_a   1.000
_cell.length_b   1.000
_cell.length_c   1.000
_cell.angle_alpha   90.00
_cell.angle_beta   90.00
_cell.angle_gamma   90.00
#
_symmetry.space_group_name_H-M   'P 1'
#
loop_
_entity.id
_entity.type
_entity.pdbx_description
1 polymer ?
#
loop_
_entity_poly.entity_id
_entity_poly.type
_entity_poly.pdbx_seq_one_letter_code
_entity_poly.pdbx_strand_id
1 'polypeptide(L)' 'MQNNAIRKTLSSVWFIHSMVGLGLFALFGYIKFDNKYFLLCVALSFSGAICGAFIRVIDAIVNKK' A
#
# COMPACT_ATOMS: atom_id res chain seq x y z
N MET A 1 -14.51 -14.35 8.37
CA MET A 1 -14.31 -14.89 7.00
C MET A 1 -13.70 -13.79 6.14
N GLN A 2 -12.38 -13.82 5.88
CA GLN A 2 -11.77 -12.82 5.00
C GLN A 2 -12.10 -13.19 3.55
N ASN A 3 -12.78 -12.29 2.83
CA ASN A 3 -13.30 -12.56 1.49
C ASN A 3 -12.13 -12.77 0.49
N ASN A 4 -12.06 -13.93 -0.17
CA ASN A 4 -10.94 -14.33 -1.03
C ASN A 4 -10.63 -13.33 -2.16
N ALA A 5 -11.65 -12.61 -2.64
CA ALA A 5 -11.50 -11.55 -3.64
C ALA A 5 -10.67 -10.37 -3.12
N ILE A 6 -10.89 -9.96 -1.86
CA ILE A 6 -10.19 -8.82 -1.25
C ILE A 6 -8.71 -9.15 -1.05
N ARG A 7 -8.39 -10.37 -0.62
CA ARG A 7 -7.00 -10.85 -0.50
C ARG A 7 -6.26 -10.83 -1.84
N LYS A 8 -6.89 -11.33 -2.92
CA LYS A 8 -6.29 -11.33 -4.26
C LYS A 8 -5.96 -9.92 -4.75
N THR A 9 -6.87 -8.97 -4.53
CA THR A 9 -6.65 -7.58 -4.92
C THR A 9 -5.55 -6.91 -4.10
N LEU A 10 -5.53 -7.12 -2.77
CA LEU A 10 -4.55 -6.50 -1.87
C LEU A 10 -3.12 -7.07 -2.03
N SER A 11 -3.00 -8.36 -2.37
CA SER A 11 -1.72 -9.08 -2.58
C SER A 11 -1.14 -8.82 -3.99
N SER A 12 -1.87 -8.13 -4.86
CA SER A 12 -1.42 -7.80 -6.21
C SER A 12 -0.23 -6.84 -6.17
N VAL A 13 0.83 -7.16 -6.92
CA VAL A 13 2.02 -6.30 -7.07
C VAL A 13 1.61 -4.90 -7.50
N TRP A 14 0.66 -4.81 -8.42
CA TRP A 14 0.16 -3.57 -8.96
C TRP A 14 -0.49 -2.71 -7.88
N PHE A 15 -1.31 -3.29 -7.00
CA PHE A 15 -1.96 -2.54 -5.92
C PHE A 15 -0.93 -1.94 -4.95
N ILE A 16 0.07 -2.73 -4.56
CA ILE A 16 1.15 -2.29 -3.66
C ILE A 16 1.96 -1.16 -4.32
N HIS A 17 2.34 -1.30 -5.58
CA HIS A 17 3.10 -0.27 -6.30
C HIS A 17 2.29 1.01 -6.55
N SER A 18 1.01 0.89 -6.87
CA SER A 18 0.12 2.05 -7.01
C SER A 18 -0.02 2.81 -5.69
N MET A 19 -0.10 2.12 -4.56
CA MET A 19 -0.11 2.74 -3.23
C MET A 19 1.20 3.49 -2.91
N VAL A 20 2.35 2.90 -3.25
CA VAL A 20 3.65 3.57 -3.11
C VAL A 20 3.73 4.81 -4.00
N GLY A 21 3.26 4.72 -5.24
CA GLY A 21 3.18 5.85 -6.17
C GLY A 21 2.31 6.99 -5.63
N LEU A 22 1.16 6.68 -5.04
CA LEU A 22 0.29 7.66 -4.37
C LEU A 22 0.99 8.33 -3.19
N GLY A 23 1.75 7.57 -2.40
CA GLY A 23 2.56 8.12 -1.31
C GLY A 23 3.63 9.10 -1.81
N LEU A 24 4.36 8.74 -2.87
CA LEU A 24 5.34 9.64 -3.51
C LEU A 24 4.69 10.89 -4.09
N PHE A 25 3.52 10.77 -4.70
CA PHE A 25 2.77 11.91 -5.22
C PHE A 25 2.29 12.84 -4.11
N ALA A 26 1.79 12.28 -2.99
CA ALA A 26 1.42 13.06 -1.81
C ALA A 26 2.64 13.78 -1.21
N LEU A 27 3.80 13.12 -1.14
CA LEU A 27 5.04 13.73 -0.66
C LEU A 27 5.48 14.88 -1.57
N PHE A 28 5.35 14.73 -2.89
CA PHE A 28 5.60 15.82 -3.83
C PHE A 28 4.63 17.00 -3.60
N GLY A 29 3.36 16.71 -3.32
CA GLY A 29 2.37 17.72 -2.92
C GLY A 29 2.77 18.47 -1.65
N TYR A 30 3.28 17.77 -0.64
CA TYR A 30 3.83 18.40 0.57
C TYR A 30 4.97 19.37 0.22
N ILE A 31 5.95 18.93 -0.57
CA ILE A 31 7.11 19.75 -0.94
C ILE A 31 6.70 21.00 -1.72
N LYS A 32 5.70 20.90 -2.58
CA LYS A 32 5.27 22.00 -3.45
C LYS A 32 4.36 23.02 -2.77
N PHE A 33 3.50 22.58 -1.85
CA PHE A 33 2.45 23.41 -1.25
C PHE A 33 2.63 23.64 0.26
N ASP A 34 3.69 23.10 0.86
CA ASP A 34 4.03 23.15 2.30
C ASP A 34 2.87 22.76 3.23
N ASN A 35 1.94 21.96 2.72
CA ASN A 35 0.73 21.59 3.42
C ASN A 35 0.91 20.27 4.18
N LYS A 36 0.99 20.38 5.51
CA LYS A 36 1.20 19.27 6.44
C LYS A 36 0.17 18.14 6.35
N TYR A 37 -1.03 18.38 5.83
CA TYR A 37 -2.04 17.34 5.64
C TYR A 37 -1.58 16.26 4.64
N PHE A 38 -0.70 16.60 3.69
CA PHE A 38 -0.16 15.62 2.75
C PHE A 38 0.71 14.56 3.43
N LEU A 39 1.36 14.86 4.56
CA LEU A 39 2.12 13.87 5.33
C LEU A 39 1.21 12.76 5.89
N LEU A 40 -0.02 13.09 6.26
CA LEU A 40 -1.01 12.08 6.66
C LEU A 40 -1.38 11.18 5.50
N CYS A 41 -1.56 11.74 4.29
CA CYS A 41 -1.80 10.96 3.08
C CYS A 41 -0.63 10.02 2.75
N VAL A 42 0.61 10.49 2.93
CA VAL A 42 1.82 9.66 2.76
C VAL A 42 1.79 8.48 3.74
N ALA A 43 1.56 8.75 5.03
CA ALA A 43 1.50 7.72 6.06
C ALA A 43 0.40 6.68 5.79
N LEU A 44 -0.78 7.13 5.35
CA LEU A 44 -1.90 6.25 5.02
C LEU A 44 -1.60 5.36 3.81
N SER A 45 -1.03 5.93 2.74
CA SER A 45 -0.64 5.19 1.54
C SER A 45 0.45 4.15 1.84
N PHE A 46 1.46 4.50 2.62
CA PHE A 46 2.51 3.55 3.02
C PHE A 46 1.97 2.44 3.92
N SER A 47 1.06 2.76 4.85
CA SER A 47 0.38 1.74 5.68
C SER A 47 -0.39 0.75 4.80
N GLY A 48 -1.11 1.23 3.78
CA GLY A 48 -1.80 0.38 2.81
C GLY A 48 -0.85 -0.51 2.00
N ALA A 49 0.29 0.02 1.55
CA ALA A 49 1.30 -0.72 0.83
C ALA A 49 1.93 -1.84 1.68
N ILE A 50 2.27 -1.53 2.94
CA ILE A 50 2.85 -2.49 3.89
C ILE A 50 1.85 -3.62 4.16
N CYS A 51 0.57 -3.29 4.40
CA CYS A 51 -0.48 -4.28 4.61
C CYS A 51 -0.60 -5.25 3.42
N GLY A 52 -0.63 -4.72 2.18
CA GLY A 52 -0.68 -5.55 0.97
C GLY A 52 0.56 -6.42 0.78
N ALA A 53 1.75 -5.86 1.02
CA ALA A 53 3.01 -6.58 0.96
C ALA A 53 3.09 -7.70 2.01
N PHE A 54 2.62 -7.44 3.23
CA PHE A 54 2.61 -8.43 4.31
C PHE A 54 1.70 -9.62 3.97
N ILE A 55 0.50 -9.37 3.43
CA ILE A 55 -0.39 -10.45 2.96
C ILE A 55 0.29 -11.29 1.89
N ARG A 56 0.97 -10.65 0.93
CA ARG A 56 1.69 -11.34 -0.14
C ARG A 56 2.83 -12.22 0.39
N VAL A 57 3.57 -11.75 1.40
CA VAL A 57 4.61 -12.53 2.07
C VAL A 57 4.01 -13.75 2.79
N ILE A 58 2.93 -13.56 3.55
CA ILE A 58 2.24 -14.66 4.22
C ILE A 58 1.69 -15.66 3.20
N ASP A 59 1.08 -15.21 2.11
CA ASP A 59 0.60 -16.08 1.03
C ASP A 59 1.74 -16.90 0.41
N ALA A 60 2.92 -16.30 0.21
CA ALA A 60 4.09 -17.00 -0.31
C ALA A 60 4.68 -18.03 0.67
N ILE A 61 4.61 -17.76 1.97
CA ILE A 61 5.03 -18.71 3.01
C ILE A 61 4.05 -19.87 3.11
N VAL A 62 2.74 -19.59 3.12
CA VAL A 62 1.68 -20.60 3.27
C VAL A 62 1.52 -21.47 2.02
N ASN A 63 1.66 -20.90 0.82
CA ASN A 63 1.57 -21.65 -0.44
C ASN A 63 2.90 -22.28 -0.89
N LYS A 64 3.98 -22.13 -0.12
CA LYS A 64 5.18 -22.97 -0.31
C LYS A 64 4.89 -24.38 0.23
N LYS A 65 4.33 -25.21 -0.64
CA LYS A 65 4.38 -26.68 -0.54
C LYS A 65 5.30 -27.21 -1.64
#